data_AF-A0A530A093-F1
#
_entry.id   AF-A0A530A093-F1
#
_cell.length_a   1.000
_cell.length_b   1.000
_cell.length_c   1.000
_cell.angle_alpha   90.00
_cell.angle_beta   90.00
_cell.angle_gamma   90.00
#
_symmetry.space_group_name_H-M   'P 1'
#
loop_
_entity.id
_entity.type
_entity.pdbx_description
1 polymer ?
#
loop_
_entity_poly.entity_id
_entity_poly.type
_entity_poly.pdbx_seq_one_letter_code
_entity_poly.pdbx_strand_id
1 'polypeptide(L)'
;MTARRDIEAITERIRQRSKAGREAYLGRIAGASSNTANRAVLGCGNLAHGFAVCSPSEKIALGGDRVPNLGIITSYNDMLSAHQPFETFPALIKEAAREAGGIAQVAGGVPAMCDGVTQGQPGMELSLFSRDVIAMAAAIGLSHNMFDAAVFLGVCDKIVPGLVIAALTFGHLPAVFIPAGPMTTGLANDEKAKVRQLYAEGKVGRAELLEAESKSYHGPGTCTFYGTANSNQMLMEIMGLHTPGASFVNPGTPLRDALTREAAKRALAITALGNAYTPV
;
A
#
# COMPACT_ATOMS: atom_id res chain seq x y z
N MET A 1 0.86 -30.33 15.00
CA MET A 1 0.42 -30.82 13.68
C MET A 1 1.66 -30.85 12.81
N THR A 2 2.26 -32.02 12.57
CA THR A 2 3.46 -32.15 11.73
C THR A 2 3.06 -31.89 10.27
N ALA A 3 3.81 -31.03 9.57
CA ALA A 3 3.58 -30.79 8.16
C ALA A 3 3.70 -32.12 7.39
N ARG A 4 2.90 -32.31 6.35
CA ARG A 4 3.02 -33.51 5.52
C ARG A 4 4.43 -33.56 4.91
N ARG A 5 5.05 -34.76 4.86
CA ARG A 5 6.43 -34.94 4.37
C ARG A 5 6.66 -34.39 2.95
N ASP A 6 5.64 -34.43 2.10
CA ASP A 6 5.68 -33.86 0.76
C ASP A 6 5.78 -32.32 0.77
N ILE A 7 5.03 -31.65 1.66
CA ILE A 7 5.14 -30.20 1.87
C ILE A 7 6.54 -29.84 2.37
N GLU A 8 7.08 -30.57 3.35
CA GLU A 8 8.44 -30.34 3.86
C GLU A 8 9.49 -30.47 2.75
N ALA A 9 9.41 -31.51 1.92
CA ALA A 9 10.31 -31.71 0.79
C ALA A 9 10.20 -30.60 -0.28
N ILE A 10 8.99 -30.10 -0.54
CA ILE A 10 8.77 -28.96 -1.44
C ILE A 10 9.38 -27.69 -0.84
N THR A 11 9.12 -27.40 0.43
CA THR A 11 9.67 -26.23 1.14
C THR A 11 11.19 -26.26 1.14
N GLU A 12 11.80 -27.41 1.43
CA GLU A 12 13.27 -27.52 1.45
C GLU A 12 13.87 -27.31 0.07
N ARG A 13 13.27 -27.87 -0.99
CA ARG A 13 13.70 -27.61 -2.36
C ARG A 13 13.60 -26.13 -2.74
N ILE A 14 12.56 -25.42 -2.30
CA ILE A 14 12.43 -23.97 -2.52
C ILE A 14 13.53 -23.22 -1.75
N ARG A 15 13.81 -23.60 -0.50
CA ARG A 15 14.90 -23.02 0.31
C ARG A 15 16.26 -23.21 -0.37
N GLN A 16 16.60 -24.42 -0.79
CA GLN A 16 17.87 -24.70 -1.45
C GLN A 16 17.99 -23.94 -2.78
N ARG A 17 16.93 -23.93 -3.61
CA ARG A 17 16.93 -23.18 -4.88
C ARG A 17 17.11 -21.67 -4.68
N SER A 18 16.54 -21.11 -3.61
CA SER A 18 16.57 -19.67 -3.33
C SER A 18 17.75 -19.22 -2.47
N LYS A 19 18.55 -20.15 -1.95
CA LYS A 19 19.55 -19.89 -0.89
C LYS A 19 20.48 -18.73 -1.22
N ALA A 20 21.19 -18.79 -2.35
CA ALA A 20 22.17 -17.76 -2.73
C ALA A 20 21.52 -16.37 -2.88
N GLY A 21 20.36 -16.29 -3.54
CA GLY A 21 19.63 -15.03 -3.71
C GLY A 21 19.09 -14.47 -2.39
N ARG A 22 18.59 -15.35 -1.51
CA ARG A 22 18.09 -14.98 -0.18
C ARG A 22 19.21 -14.51 0.74
N GLU A 23 20.36 -15.17 0.76
CA GLU A 23 21.51 -14.76 1.57
C GLU A 23 22.04 -13.40 1.11
N ALA A 24 22.16 -13.18 -0.20
CA ALA A 24 22.54 -11.88 -0.75
C ALA A 24 21.55 -10.77 -0.39
N TYR A 25 20.24 -11.08 -0.42
CA TYR A 25 19.19 -10.15 0.01
C TYR A 25 19.32 -9.81 1.49
N LEU A 26 19.36 -10.82 2.37
CA LEU A 26 19.44 -10.62 3.82
C LEU A 26 20.71 -9.88 4.22
N GLY A 27 21.85 -10.15 3.57
CA GLY A 27 23.08 -9.41 3.80
C GLY A 27 22.95 -7.92 3.47
N ARG A 28 22.26 -7.58 2.37
CA ARG A 28 21.98 -6.19 2.00
C ARG A 28 21.06 -5.49 3.02
N ILE A 29 20.00 -6.17 3.46
CA ILE A 29 19.06 -5.62 4.45
C ILE A 29 19.75 -5.40 5.79
N ALA A 30 20.54 -6.38 6.26
CA ALA A 30 21.31 -6.26 7.48
C ALA A 30 22.31 -5.08 7.40
N GLY A 31 23.00 -4.92 6.26
CA GLY A 31 23.92 -3.81 6.04
C GLY A 31 23.26 -2.43 5.96
N ALA A 32 21.97 -2.36 5.62
CA ALA A 32 21.21 -1.12 5.59
C ALA A 32 20.48 -0.80 6.90
N SER A 33 20.35 -1.78 7.81
CA SER A 33 19.68 -1.59 9.09
C SER A 33 20.48 -0.68 10.04
N SER A 34 19.78 0.07 10.89
CA SER A 34 20.37 0.97 11.88
C SER A 34 19.64 0.86 13.22
N ASN A 35 20.37 1.08 14.32
CA ASN A 35 19.81 1.20 15.67
C ASN A 35 19.41 2.65 16.02
N THR A 36 19.73 3.61 15.16
CA THR A 36 19.34 5.03 15.27
C THR A 36 18.45 5.41 14.10
N ALA A 37 17.90 6.63 14.11
CA ALA A 37 17.18 7.12 12.93
C ALA A 37 18.06 7.01 11.66
N ASN A 38 17.51 6.51 10.56
CA ASN A 38 18.26 6.28 9.31
C ASN A 38 18.85 7.57 8.75
N ARG A 39 18.17 8.69 9.00
CA ARG A 39 18.62 10.03 8.59
C ARG A 39 19.85 10.54 9.35
N ALA A 40 20.28 9.89 10.45
CA ALA A 40 21.41 10.34 11.26
C ALA A 40 22.75 10.35 10.49
N VAL A 41 22.85 9.59 9.39
CA VAL A 41 24.04 9.57 8.52
C VAL A 41 24.02 10.66 7.43
N LEU A 42 22.92 11.42 7.31
CA LEU A 42 22.78 12.46 6.30
C LEU A 42 23.53 13.73 6.72
N GLY A 43 24.17 14.38 5.75
CA GLY A 43 24.77 15.70 5.97
C GLY A 43 23.72 16.77 6.28
N CYS A 44 24.11 17.83 6.99
CA CYS A 44 23.21 18.91 7.42
C CYS A 44 22.40 19.54 6.26
N GLY A 45 23.01 19.66 5.06
CA GLY A 45 22.31 20.14 3.87
C GLY A 45 21.14 19.22 3.47
N ASN A 46 21.38 17.92 3.41
CA ASN A 46 20.36 16.92 3.07
C ASN A 46 19.21 16.94 4.08
N LEU A 47 19.52 17.01 5.38
CA LEU A 47 18.54 17.14 6.44
C LEU A 47 17.70 18.41 6.28
N ALA A 48 18.35 19.55 6.03
CA ALA A 48 17.68 20.83 5.81
C ALA A 48 16.70 20.77 4.63
N HIS A 49 17.07 20.12 3.52
CA HIS A 49 16.16 19.86 2.39
C HIS A 49 14.97 18.98 2.80
N GLY A 50 15.23 17.88 3.52
CA GLY A 50 14.22 16.88 3.88
C GLY A 50 13.13 17.38 4.82
N PHE A 51 13.43 18.34 5.71
CA PHE A 51 12.46 18.90 6.66
C PHE A 51 12.13 20.38 6.43
N ALA A 52 12.54 20.98 5.31
CA ALA A 52 12.40 22.43 5.07
C ALA A 52 10.96 22.94 5.23
N VAL A 53 9.98 22.11 4.85
CA VAL A 53 8.54 22.41 4.88
C VAL A 53 7.86 22.01 6.19
N CYS A 54 8.59 21.34 7.10
CA CYS A 54 8.07 20.96 8.41
C CYS A 54 7.91 22.20 9.31
N SER A 55 7.05 22.07 10.33
CA SER A 55 6.90 23.10 11.36
C SER A 55 8.21 23.29 12.16
N PRO A 56 8.40 24.42 12.87
CA PRO A 56 9.62 24.66 13.65
C PRO A 56 9.93 23.55 14.68
N SER A 57 8.91 23.01 15.35
CA SER A 57 9.08 21.90 16.31
C SER A 57 9.49 20.60 15.61
N GLU A 58 8.88 20.29 14.46
CA GLU A 58 9.23 19.12 13.65
C GLU A 58 10.65 19.21 13.09
N LYS A 59 11.11 20.40 12.71
CA LYS A 59 12.51 20.63 12.27
C LYS A 59 13.51 20.33 13.38
N ILE A 60 13.24 20.79 14.60
CA ILE A 60 14.09 20.50 15.77
C ILE A 60 14.12 18.99 16.04
N ALA A 61 12.96 18.34 15.98
CA ALA A 61 12.83 16.90 16.20
C ALA A 61 13.56 16.07 15.12
N LEU A 62 13.37 16.39 13.83
CA LEU A 62 14.01 15.70 12.72
C LEU A 62 15.51 16.02 12.59
N GLY A 63 15.98 17.13 13.15
CA GLY A 63 17.40 17.43 13.27
C GLY A 63 18.13 16.53 14.28
N GLY A 64 17.40 15.89 15.20
CA GLY A 64 17.94 14.84 16.09
C GLY A 64 17.73 13.43 15.55
N ASP A 65 18.15 12.44 16.32
CA ASP A 65 18.21 11.01 15.95
C ASP A 65 17.20 10.12 16.70
N ARG A 66 16.32 10.72 17.54
CA ARG A 66 15.43 9.98 18.46
C ARG A 66 13.96 9.98 18.07
N VAL A 67 13.55 10.84 17.13
CA VAL A 67 12.15 10.94 16.68
C VAL A 67 11.98 10.16 15.37
N PRO A 68 11.07 9.18 15.27
CA PRO A 68 10.86 8.43 14.04
C PRO A 68 10.14 9.27 12.98
N ASN A 69 10.57 9.14 11.72
CA ASN A 69 9.94 9.76 10.56
C ASN A 69 9.29 8.70 9.66
N LEU A 70 7.99 8.84 9.42
CA LEU A 70 7.17 7.91 8.65
C LEU A 70 6.99 8.40 7.20
N GLY A 71 7.47 7.60 6.25
CA GLY A 71 7.23 7.86 4.82
C GLY A 71 5.85 7.38 4.40
N ILE A 72 5.10 8.20 3.66
CA ILE A 72 3.81 7.82 3.06
C ILE A 72 4.02 7.71 1.55
N ILE A 73 3.81 6.51 1.00
CA ILE A 73 3.72 6.28 -0.45
C ILE A 73 2.25 6.13 -0.81
N THR A 74 1.74 6.98 -1.72
CA THR A 74 0.32 7.00 -2.08
C THR A 74 0.06 6.71 -3.55
N SER A 75 -0.95 5.87 -3.82
CA SER A 75 -1.47 5.63 -5.17
C SER A 75 -2.73 6.46 -5.46
N TYR A 76 -2.84 7.67 -4.90
CA TYR A 76 -4.00 8.55 -5.05
C TYR A 76 -4.20 9.04 -6.49
N ASN A 77 -5.45 8.99 -6.95
CA ASN A 77 -6.00 9.87 -7.97
C ASN A 77 -7.50 10.04 -7.71
N ASP A 78 -8.09 11.11 -8.24
CA ASP A 78 -9.50 11.45 -8.11
C ASP A 78 -10.40 10.68 -9.09
N MET A 79 -9.85 10.26 -10.23
CA MET A 79 -10.57 9.58 -11.30
C MET A 79 -11.15 8.21 -10.88
N LEU A 80 -10.38 7.41 -10.12
CA LEU A 80 -10.69 6.00 -9.89
C LEU A 80 -11.26 5.80 -8.48
N SER A 81 -12.43 5.15 -8.40
CA SER A 81 -13.13 4.90 -7.13
C SER A 81 -12.24 4.25 -6.07
N ALA A 82 -11.37 3.33 -6.47
CA ALA A 82 -10.46 2.61 -5.58
C ALA A 82 -9.33 3.48 -4.99
N HIS A 83 -9.03 4.62 -5.59
CA HIS A 83 -7.87 5.45 -5.26
C HIS A 83 -8.25 6.81 -4.69
N GLN A 84 -9.42 7.32 -5.06
CA GLN A 84 -9.95 8.57 -4.54
C GLN A 84 -9.99 8.63 -3.01
N PRO A 85 -10.35 7.55 -2.27
CA PRO A 85 -10.32 7.58 -0.79
C PRO A 85 -8.98 7.99 -0.18
N PHE A 86 -7.86 7.80 -0.89
CA PHE A 86 -6.54 8.16 -0.41
C PHE A 86 -6.28 9.68 -0.37
N GLU A 87 -7.21 10.52 -0.83
CA GLU A 87 -7.12 11.98 -0.72
C GLU A 87 -6.89 12.44 0.73
N THR A 88 -7.66 11.88 1.67
CA THR A 88 -7.71 12.34 3.06
C THR A 88 -6.79 11.54 3.99
N PHE A 89 -6.38 10.33 3.58
CA PHE A 89 -5.60 9.42 4.41
C PHE A 89 -4.25 10.01 4.85
N PRO A 90 -3.47 10.71 4.01
CA PRO A 90 -2.20 11.30 4.43
C PRO A 90 -2.34 12.29 5.58
N ALA A 91 -3.42 13.09 5.64
CA ALA A 91 -3.66 14.02 6.74
C ALA A 91 -3.94 13.25 8.04
N LEU A 92 -4.80 12.23 7.96
CA LEU A 92 -5.14 11.34 9.07
C LEU A 92 -3.91 10.62 9.64
N ILE A 93 -3.04 10.11 8.76
CA ILE A 93 -1.80 9.43 9.12
C ILE A 93 -0.82 10.39 9.81
N LYS A 94 -0.69 11.62 9.31
CA LYS A 94 0.18 12.65 9.92
C LYS A 94 -0.26 13.01 11.33
N GLU A 95 -1.57 13.13 11.55
CA GLU A 95 -2.14 13.38 12.87
C GLU A 95 -1.84 12.22 13.82
N ALA A 96 -2.14 10.99 13.41
CA ALA A 96 -1.88 9.79 14.21
C ALA A 96 -0.39 9.57 14.51
N ALA A 97 0.49 9.89 13.56
CA ALA A 97 1.93 9.85 13.76
C ALA A 97 2.36 10.82 14.86
N ARG A 98 1.83 12.05 14.84
CA ARG A 98 2.11 13.07 15.87
C ARG A 98 1.62 12.65 17.24
N GLU A 99 0.42 12.06 17.33
CA GLU A 99 -0.10 11.50 18.59
C GLU A 99 0.80 10.39 19.15
N ALA A 100 1.46 9.62 18.28
CA ALA A 100 2.42 8.58 18.66
C ALA A 100 3.86 9.09 18.85
N GLY A 101 4.08 10.41 18.84
CA GLY A 101 5.40 11.01 19.04
C GLY A 101 6.35 10.91 17.83
N GLY A 102 5.83 10.55 16.66
CA GLY A 102 6.55 10.55 15.40
C GLY A 102 6.15 11.70 14.48
N ILE A 103 6.80 11.76 13.32
CA ILE A 103 6.49 12.70 12.24
C ILE A 103 6.18 11.88 10.99
N ALA A 104 5.31 12.37 10.12
CA ALA A 104 5.04 11.72 8.84
C ALA A 104 5.10 12.71 7.68
N GLN A 105 5.65 12.27 6.56
CA GLN A 105 5.73 13.04 5.33
C GLN A 105 5.30 12.17 4.15
N VAL A 106 4.68 12.78 3.14
CA VAL A 106 4.45 12.10 1.87
C VAL A 106 5.80 11.99 1.17
N ALA A 107 6.29 10.76 1.05
CA ALA A 107 7.57 10.44 0.45
C ALA A 107 7.48 10.43 -1.08
N GLY A 108 6.31 10.08 -1.62
CA GLY A 108 6.07 10.10 -3.06
C GLY A 108 4.68 9.59 -3.43
N GLY A 109 4.29 9.88 -4.67
CA GLY A 109 3.14 9.27 -5.33
C GLY A 109 3.60 8.19 -6.31
N VAL A 110 2.80 7.15 -6.48
CA VAL A 110 2.98 6.14 -7.53
C VAL A 110 1.86 6.25 -8.56
N PRO A 111 2.11 5.90 -9.84
CA PRO A 111 1.03 5.85 -10.81
C PRO A 111 0.01 4.80 -10.40
N ALA A 112 -1.27 5.11 -10.61
CA ALA A 112 -2.39 4.26 -10.22
C ALA A 112 -3.35 4.11 -11.39
N MET A 113 -3.39 2.89 -11.94
CA MET A 113 -4.29 2.53 -13.04
C MET A 113 -5.36 1.57 -12.57
N CYS A 114 -6.47 1.52 -13.30
CA CYS A 114 -7.57 0.59 -13.07
C CYS A 114 -7.70 -0.36 -14.25
N ASP A 115 -7.44 -1.65 -14.00
CA ASP A 115 -7.64 -2.70 -15.01
C ASP A 115 -9.09 -2.73 -15.51
N GLY A 116 -10.07 -2.42 -14.65
CA GLY A 116 -11.47 -2.33 -15.06
C GLY A 116 -11.75 -1.22 -16.08
N VAL A 117 -11.02 -0.10 -16.03
CA VAL A 117 -11.15 1.00 -17.01
C VAL A 117 -10.42 0.67 -18.31
N THR A 118 -9.24 0.03 -18.22
CA THR A 118 -8.44 -0.29 -19.40
C THR A 118 -8.86 -1.59 -20.08
N GLN A 119 -9.77 -2.37 -19.49
CA GLN A 119 -10.19 -3.67 -20.03
C GLN A 119 -10.79 -3.54 -21.43
N GLY A 120 -10.19 -4.28 -22.37
CA GLY A 120 -10.58 -4.22 -23.79
C GLY A 120 -10.12 -2.94 -24.51
N GLN A 121 -9.27 -2.13 -23.90
CA GLN A 121 -8.71 -0.90 -24.47
C GLN A 121 -7.19 -1.04 -24.67
N PRO A 122 -6.57 -0.25 -25.58
CA PRO A 122 -5.11 -0.27 -25.78
C PRO A 122 -4.28 -0.03 -24.52
N GLY A 123 -4.83 0.67 -23.53
CA GLY A 123 -4.18 0.89 -22.23
C GLY A 123 -3.94 -0.38 -21.41
N MET A 124 -4.62 -1.49 -21.71
CA MET A 124 -4.39 -2.77 -21.02
C MET A 124 -2.96 -3.30 -21.21
N GLU A 125 -2.30 -2.95 -22.32
CA GLU A 125 -0.90 -3.29 -22.58
C GLU A 125 0.04 -2.76 -21.49
N LEU A 126 -0.34 -1.69 -20.80
CA LEU A 126 0.44 -1.11 -19.70
C LEU A 126 0.18 -1.77 -18.33
N SER A 127 -0.84 -2.62 -18.21
CA SER A 127 -1.29 -3.17 -16.91
C SER A 127 -0.15 -3.82 -16.15
N LEU A 128 0.48 -4.85 -16.71
CA LEU A 128 1.54 -5.56 -16.00
C LEU A 128 2.80 -4.71 -15.81
N PHE A 129 3.18 -3.91 -16.81
CA PHE A 129 4.34 -3.02 -16.72
C PHE A 129 4.18 -1.95 -15.63
N SER A 130 2.95 -1.53 -15.33
CA SER A 130 2.68 -0.58 -14.25
C SER A 130 3.20 -1.07 -12.91
N ARG A 131 3.20 -2.39 -12.64
CA ARG A 131 3.74 -2.97 -11.40
C ARG A 131 5.19 -2.55 -11.17
N ASP A 132 6.02 -2.65 -12.20
CA ASP A 132 7.46 -2.38 -12.11
C ASP A 132 7.73 -0.87 -12.04
N VAL A 133 6.92 -0.07 -12.74
CA VAL A 133 6.94 1.40 -12.63
C VAL A 133 6.56 1.85 -11.22
N ILE A 134 5.53 1.22 -10.62
CA ILE A 134 5.10 1.51 -9.25
C ILE A 134 6.19 1.16 -8.25
N ALA A 135 6.84 0.00 -8.42
CA ALA A 135 7.96 -0.40 -7.58
C ALA A 135 9.11 0.62 -7.65
N MET A 136 9.46 1.06 -8.86
CA MET A 136 10.49 2.07 -9.09
C MET A 136 10.11 3.44 -8.51
N ALA A 137 8.88 3.90 -8.72
CA ALA A 137 8.39 5.18 -8.21
C ALA A 137 8.37 5.22 -6.67
N ALA A 138 7.91 4.13 -6.03
CA ALA A 138 7.95 4.00 -4.58
C ALA A 138 9.40 3.97 -4.06
N ALA A 139 10.31 3.27 -4.75
CA ALA A 139 11.72 3.25 -4.41
C ALA A 139 12.38 4.64 -4.51
N ILE A 140 12.03 5.42 -5.54
CA ILE A 140 12.47 6.82 -5.67
C ILE A 140 11.98 7.65 -4.48
N GLY A 141 10.72 7.51 -4.07
CA GLY A 141 10.17 8.21 -2.90
C GLY A 141 10.93 7.91 -1.60
N LEU A 142 11.34 6.65 -1.40
CA LEU A 142 12.09 6.23 -0.21
C LEU A 142 13.61 6.47 -0.29
N SER A 143 14.16 6.73 -1.48
CA SER A 143 15.61 6.88 -1.72
C SER A 143 16.26 8.05 -0.97
N HIS A 144 15.47 8.99 -0.47
CA HIS A 144 15.95 10.13 0.33
C HIS A 144 16.59 9.71 1.67
N ASN A 145 16.38 8.47 2.12
CA ASN A 145 16.91 7.93 3.38
C ASN A 145 16.54 8.78 4.61
N MET A 146 15.36 9.41 4.56
CA MET A 146 14.82 10.30 5.60
C MET A 146 13.92 9.56 6.60
N PHE A 147 13.53 8.32 6.29
CA PHE A 147 12.43 7.62 6.93
C PHE A 147 12.92 6.41 7.75
N ASP A 148 12.21 6.15 8.84
CA ASP A 148 12.48 5.07 9.79
C ASP A 148 11.45 3.93 9.68
N ALA A 149 10.31 4.20 9.04
CA ALA A 149 9.30 3.25 8.59
C ALA A 149 8.54 3.85 7.38
N ALA A 150 7.75 3.02 6.69
CA ALA A 150 6.89 3.48 5.62
C ALA A 150 5.47 2.88 5.71
N VAL A 151 4.48 3.69 5.33
CA VAL A 151 3.13 3.22 5.01
C VAL A 151 2.86 3.30 3.51
N PHE A 152 2.17 2.29 3.00
CA PHE A 152 1.88 2.14 1.57
C PHE A 152 0.37 2.15 1.35
N LEU A 153 -0.13 3.19 0.66
CA LEU A 153 -1.54 3.36 0.34
C LEU A 153 -1.77 2.84 -1.09
N GLY A 154 -2.31 1.63 -1.20
CA GLY A 154 -2.55 0.98 -2.49
C GLY A 154 -3.48 -0.21 -2.38
N VAL A 155 -4.25 -0.49 -3.44
CA VAL A 155 -5.32 -1.50 -3.37
C VAL A 155 -5.62 -2.23 -4.69
N CYS A 156 -5.45 -1.59 -5.85
CA CYS A 156 -5.71 -2.23 -7.15
C CYS A 156 -4.68 -3.30 -7.52
N ASP A 157 -5.07 -4.16 -8.45
CA ASP A 157 -4.40 -5.36 -8.95
C ASP A 157 -2.86 -5.29 -8.96
N LYS A 158 -2.29 -4.33 -9.70
CA LYS A 158 -0.83 -4.24 -9.92
C LYS A 158 -0.13 -3.31 -8.94
N ILE A 159 -0.91 -2.51 -8.20
CA ILE A 159 -0.40 -1.53 -7.25
C ILE A 159 0.19 -2.22 -6.04
N VAL A 160 -0.59 -3.10 -5.39
CA VAL A 160 -0.14 -3.84 -4.19
C VAL A 160 1.17 -4.58 -4.44
N PRO A 161 1.31 -5.46 -5.46
CA PRO A 161 2.57 -6.15 -5.70
C PRO A 161 3.72 -5.21 -6.07
N GLY A 162 3.47 -4.11 -6.79
CA GLY A 162 4.49 -3.10 -7.06
C GLY A 162 5.02 -2.44 -5.78
N LEU A 163 4.11 -2.04 -4.89
CA LEU A 163 4.46 -1.48 -3.59
C LEU A 163 5.18 -2.50 -2.68
N VAL A 164 4.81 -3.79 -2.74
CA VAL A 164 5.52 -4.88 -2.02
C VAL A 164 6.94 -5.05 -2.53
N ILE A 165 7.18 -5.00 -3.85
CA ILE A 165 8.53 -5.06 -4.42
C ILE A 165 9.39 -3.89 -3.90
N ALA A 166 8.82 -2.69 -3.82
CA ALA A 166 9.50 -1.54 -3.25
C ALA A 166 9.79 -1.72 -1.75
N ALA A 167 8.79 -2.14 -0.96
CA ALA A 167 8.95 -2.39 0.47
C ALA A 167 10.07 -3.42 0.74
N LEU A 168 10.10 -4.52 -0.01
CA LEU A 168 11.17 -5.53 0.09
C LEU A 168 12.53 -4.96 -0.30
N THR A 169 12.60 -4.07 -1.29
CA THR A 169 13.86 -3.39 -1.68
C THR A 169 14.42 -2.56 -0.53
N PHE A 170 13.55 -1.95 0.26
CA PHE A 170 13.87 -1.22 1.49
C PHE A 170 13.57 -2.06 2.74
N GLY A 171 13.73 -3.38 2.69
CA GLY A 171 13.26 -4.30 3.74
C GLY A 171 13.77 -4.02 5.16
N HIS A 172 14.83 -3.22 5.32
CA HIS A 172 15.31 -2.75 6.62
C HIS A 172 14.35 -1.74 7.28
N LEU A 173 13.46 -1.12 6.51
CA LEU A 173 12.37 -0.30 7.01
C LEU A 173 11.17 -1.20 7.33
N PRO A 174 10.56 -1.04 8.51
CA PRO A 174 9.22 -1.58 8.73
C PRO A 174 8.23 -0.99 7.73
N ALA A 175 7.34 -1.83 7.21
CA ALA A 175 6.30 -1.44 6.27
C ALA A 175 4.91 -1.85 6.77
N VAL A 176 3.94 -0.94 6.66
CA VAL A 176 2.52 -1.24 6.87
C VAL A 176 1.72 -0.80 5.65
N PHE A 177 0.91 -1.70 5.11
CA PHE A 177 0.05 -1.42 3.97
C PHE A 177 -1.35 -1.05 4.47
N ILE A 178 -1.94 -0.02 3.86
CA ILE A 178 -3.22 0.53 4.28
C ILE A 178 -4.17 0.51 3.08
N PRO A 179 -5.14 -0.42 3.06
CA PRO A 179 -6.13 -0.47 1.99
C PRO A 179 -7.17 0.65 2.15
N ALA A 180 -7.70 1.13 1.02
CA ALA A 180 -8.88 1.99 1.02
C ALA A 180 -10.15 1.23 1.47
N GLY A 181 -10.23 -0.05 1.09
CA GLY A 181 -11.38 -0.92 1.29
C GLY A 181 -12.31 -0.99 0.08
N PRO A 182 -13.22 -1.97 0.05
CA PRO A 182 -14.19 -2.13 -1.02
C PRO A 182 -15.29 -1.07 -0.94
N MET A 183 -15.87 -0.74 -2.09
CA MET A 183 -17.13 0.00 -2.14
C MET A 183 -18.25 -0.82 -1.46
N THR A 184 -19.35 -0.19 -1.09
CA THR A 184 -20.52 -0.89 -0.57
C THR A 184 -21.24 -1.67 -1.69
N THR A 185 -22.03 -2.68 -1.34
CA THR A 185 -22.75 -3.50 -2.32
C THR A 185 -23.70 -2.63 -3.16
N GLY A 186 -23.51 -2.67 -4.48
CA GLY A 186 -24.40 -2.04 -5.46
C GLY A 186 -25.32 -3.06 -6.13
N LEU A 187 -25.58 -2.87 -7.43
CA LEU A 187 -26.35 -3.82 -8.24
C LEU A 187 -25.75 -5.23 -8.20
N ALA A 188 -26.60 -6.24 -8.02
CA ALA A 188 -26.17 -7.64 -8.00
C ALA A 188 -25.59 -8.09 -9.35
N ASN A 189 -24.63 -9.01 -9.32
CA ASN A 189 -23.97 -9.49 -10.54
C ASN A 189 -24.93 -10.16 -11.53
N ASP A 190 -25.94 -10.89 -11.04
CA ASP A 190 -26.92 -11.58 -11.90
C ASP A 190 -27.79 -10.57 -12.66
N GLU A 191 -28.22 -9.50 -11.98
CA GLU A 191 -28.98 -8.41 -12.61
C GLU A 191 -28.12 -7.66 -13.63
N LYS A 192 -26.88 -7.33 -13.27
CA LYS A 192 -25.91 -6.71 -14.19
C LYS A 192 -25.67 -7.59 -15.43
N ALA A 193 -25.47 -8.89 -15.25
CA ALA A 193 -25.26 -9.84 -16.34
C ALA A 193 -26.48 -9.94 -17.26
N LYS A 194 -27.70 -9.95 -16.69
CA LYS A 194 -28.94 -9.92 -17.44
C LYS A 194 -29.07 -8.68 -18.32
N VAL A 195 -28.76 -7.49 -17.79
CA VAL A 195 -28.80 -6.24 -18.59
C VAL A 195 -27.77 -6.27 -19.72
N ARG A 196 -26.55 -6.79 -19.47
CA ARG A 196 -25.54 -6.99 -20.54
C ARG A 196 -26.03 -7.92 -21.64
N GLN A 197 -26.71 -9.01 -21.26
CA GLN A 197 -27.28 -9.95 -22.22
C GLN A 197 -28.38 -9.29 -23.06
N LEU A 198 -29.31 -8.57 -22.43
CA LEU A 198 -30.36 -7.85 -23.15
C LEU A 198 -29.79 -6.80 -24.11
N TYR A 199 -28.69 -6.13 -23.73
CA TYR A 199 -28.03 -5.15 -24.60
C TYR A 199 -27.41 -5.83 -25.83
N ALA A 200 -26.74 -6.98 -25.62
CA ALA A 200 -26.18 -7.78 -26.72
C ALA A 200 -27.27 -8.33 -27.65
N GLU A 201 -28.47 -8.61 -27.13
CA GLU A 201 -29.66 -9.01 -27.90
C GLU A 201 -30.37 -7.82 -28.58
N GLY A 202 -29.91 -6.58 -28.39
CA GLY A 202 -30.54 -5.36 -28.93
C GLY A 202 -31.86 -4.98 -28.26
N LYS A 203 -32.19 -5.56 -27.10
CA LYS A 203 -33.45 -5.36 -26.38
C LYS A 203 -33.43 -4.13 -25.46
N VAL A 204 -32.25 -3.63 -25.12
CA VAL A 204 -32.06 -2.41 -24.31
C VAL A 204 -31.02 -1.49 -24.96
N GLY A 205 -31.13 -0.19 -24.72
CA GLY A 205 -30.23 0.82 -25.28
C GLY A 205 -28.95 1.04 -24.44
N ARG A 206 -28.01 1.82 -24.99
CA ARG A 206 -26.75 2.19 -24.31
C ARG A 206 -27.00 2.90 -22.97
N ALA A 207 -28.03 3.74 -22.89
CA ALA A 207 -28.36 4.48 -21.68
C ALA A 207 -28.71 3.54 -20.51
N GLU A 208 -29.55 2.53 -20.77
CA GLU A 208 -29.95 1.54 -19.77
C GLU A 208 -28.77 0.65 -19.34
N LEU A 209 -27.93 0.23 -20.29
CA LEU A 209 -26.70 -0.50 -19.97
C LEU A 209 -25.79 0.34 -19.05
N LEU A 210 -25.54 1.61 -19.39
CA LEU A 210 -24.67 2.49 -18.62
C LEU A 210 -25.25 2.74 -17.21
N GLU A 211 -26.55 2.90 -17.09
CA GLU A 211 -27.21 3.05 -15.79
C GLU A 211 -26.98 1.81 -14.90
N ALA A 212 -27.16 0.61 -15.45
CA ALA A 212 -26.93 -0.64 -14.73
C ALA A 212 -25.45 -0.82 -14.30
N GLU A 213 -24.50 -0.51 -15.19
CA GLU A 213 -23.06 -0.52 -14.84
C GLU A 213 -22.73 0.52 -13.77
N SER A 214 -23.31 1.72 -13.84
CA SER A 214 -23.09 2.79 -12.86
C SER A 214 -23.64 2.44 -11.48
N LYS A 215 -24.75 1.69 -11.41
CA LYS A 215 -25.26 1.14 -10.14
C LYS A 215 -24.37 0.04 -9.55
N SER A 216 -23.52 -0.58 -10.36
CA SER A 216 -22.54 -1.58 -9.90
C SER A 216 -21.27 -0.90 -9.36
N TYR A 217 -20.81 0.16 -10.05
CA TYR A 217 -19.64 0.96 -9.68
C TYR A 217 -20.07 2.35 -9.18
N HIS A 218 -20.76 2.36 -8.03
CA HIS A 218 -21.58 3.50 -7.62
C HIS A 218 -20.94 4.43 -6.59
N GLY A 219 -19.77 4.08 -6.05
CA GLY A 219 -19.14 4.90 -5.01
C GLY A 219 -17.67 4.58 -4.76
N PRO A 220 -17.02 5.33 -3.83
CA PRO A 220 -15.61 5.14 -3.50
C PRO A 220 -15.31 3.75 -2.93
N GLY A 221 -14.14 3.22 -3.27
CA GLY A 221 -13.64 1.90 -2.89
C GLY A 221 -13.33 0.98 -4.07
N THR A 222 -12.69 -0.16 -3.78
CA THR A 222 -12.42 -1.20 -4.76
C THR A 222 -13.66 -1.96 -5.19
N CYS A 223 -13.55 -2.69 -6.31
CA CYS A 223 -14.54 -3.66 -6.76
C CYS A 223 -14.99 -4.58 -5.61
N THR A 224 -16.25 -4.99 -5.60
CA THR A 224 -16.86 -5.79 -4.50
C THR A 224 -16.66 -7.30 -4.64
N PHE A 225 -16.23 -7.79 -5.80
CA PHE A 225 -15.99 -9.21 -6.03
C PHE A 225 -14.56 -9.63 -5.69
N TYR A 226 -14.32 -10.92 -5.47
CA TYR A 226 -12.99 -11.47 -5.18
C TYR A 226 -12.12 -11.60 -6.45
N GLY A 227 -11.81 -10.46 -7.07
CA GLY A 227 -10.78 -10.35 -8.09
C GLY A 227 -9.38 -10.21 -7.49
N THR A 228 -8.39 -9.83 -8.30
CA THR A 228 -6.99 -9.68 -7.85
C THR A 228 -6.87 -8.64 -6.72
N ALA A 229 -7.51 -7.46 -6.85
CA ALA A 229 -7.46 -6.41 -5.83
C ALA A 229 -7.82 -6.92 -4.42
N ASN A 230 -8.98 -7.57 -4.27
CA ASN A 230 -9.46 -8.08 -2.98
C ASN A 230 -8.70 -9.34 -2.52
N SER A 231 -8.27 -10.19 -3.45
CA SER A 231 -7.42 -11.34 -3.13
C SER A 231 -6.05 -10.90 -2.60
N ASN A 232 -5.48 -9.85 -3.19
CA ASN A 232 -4.26 -9.22 -2.69
C ASN A 232 -4.48 -8.68 -1.27
N GLN A 233 -5.61 -8.03 -0.95
CA GLN A 233 -5.84 -7.55 0.41
C GLN A 233 -5.82 -8.68 1.45
N MET A 234 -6.44 -9.82 1.13
CA MET A 234 -6.37 -11.02 1.98
C MET A 234 -4.94 -11.52 2.14
N LEU A 235 -4.18 -11.58 1.03
CA LEU A 235 -2.78 -12.02 1.06
C LEU A 235 -1.93 -11.09 1.94
N MET A 236 -2.11 -9.77 1.84
CA MET A 236 -1.38 -8.79 2.65
C MET A 236 -1.68 -8.94 4.13
N GLU A 237 -2.93 -9.23 4.50
CA GLU A 237 -3.31 -9.52 5.88
C GLU A 237 -2.71 -10.84 6.39
N ILE A 238 -2.72 -11.90 5.56
CA ILE A 238 -2.07 -13.18 5.89
C ILE A 238 -0.55 -13.02 6.06
N MET A 239 0.07 -12.18 5.24
CA MET A 239 1.50 -11.86 5.33
C MET A 239 1.84 -10.98 6.55
N GLY A 240 0.84 -10.47 7.29
CA GLY A 240 1.04 -9.60 8.45
C GLY A 240 1.40 -8.16 8.10
N LEU A 241 1.17 -7.74 6.85
CA LEU A 241 1.49 -6.41 6.35
C LEU A 241 0.34 -5.40 6.52
N HIS A 242 -0.86 -5.87 6.87
CA HIS A 242 -2.00 -5.04 7.25
C HIS A 242 -2.24 -5.07 8.76
N THR A 243 -2.90 -4.02 9.27
CA THR A 243 -3.61 -4.11 10.55
C THR A 243 -4.68 -5.22 10.44
N PRO A 244 -4.77 -6.16 11.39
CA PRO A 244 -5.76 -7.23 11.35
C PRO A 244 -7.19 -6.70 11.23
N GLY A 245 -7.99 -7.31 10.36
CA GLY A 245 -9.37 -6.91 10.04
C GLY A 245 -9.49 -5.71 9.11
N ALA A 246 -8.39 -5.12 8.64
CA ALA A 246 -8.45 -3.88 7.85
C ALA A 246 -8.84 -4.08 6.38
N SER A 247 -8.74 -5.29 5.83
CA SER A 247 -8.85 -5.51 4.38
C SER A 247 -10.20 -5.11 3.78
N PHE A 248 -11.30 -5.32 4.51
CA PHE A 248 -12.65 -5.22 3.96
C PHE A 248 -13.57 -4.18 4.60
N VAL A 249 -13.02 -3.30 5.44
CA VAL A 249 -13.80 -2.17 5.98
C VAL A 249 -14.00 -1.12 4.89
N ASN A 250 -15.24 -0.69 4.68
CA ASN A 250 -15.55 0.30 3.63
C ASN A 250 -14.87 1.66 3.90
N PRO A 251 -14.51 2.42 2.85
CA PRO A 251 -13.98 3.78 2.99
C PRO A 251 -15.01 4.73 3.62
N GLY A 252 -14.52 5.79 4.27
CA GLY A 252 -15.37 6.84 4.85
C GLY A 252 -16.14 6.42 6.11
N THR A 253 -15.78 5.29 6.73
CA THR A 253 -16.39 4.83 7.99
C THR A 253 -15.49 5.18 9.19
N PRO A 254 -16.06 5.42 10.39
CA PRO A 254 -15.26 5.66 11.59
C PRO A 254 -14.26 4.52 11.89
N LEU A 255 -14.64 3.27 11.55
CA LEU A 255 -13.75 2.12 11.72
C LEU A 255 -12.57 2.14 10.74
N ARG A 256 -12.78 2.56 9.48
CA ARG A 256 -11.68 2.74 8.52
C ARG A 256 -10.70 3.79 9.03
N ASP A 257 -11.19 4.91 9.55
CA ASP A 257 -10.33 5.95 10.09
C ASP A 257 -9.53 5.44 11.29
N ALA A 258 -10.18 4.73 12.21
CA ALA A 258 -9.51 4.12 13.37
C ALA A 258 -8.40 3.14 12.95
N LEU A 259 -8.66 2.29 11.95
CA LEU A 259 -7.68 1.34 11.43
C LEU A 259 -6.51 2.02 10.72
N THR A 260 -6.77 3.09 9.95
CA THR A 260 -5.72 3.89 9.30
C THR A 260 -4.83 4.60 10.33
N ARG A 261 -5.43 5.16 11.39
CA ARG A 261 -4.68 5.74 12.52
C ARG A 261 -3.83 4.67 13.22
N GLU A 262 -4.41 3.50 13.50
CA GLU A 262 -3.69 2.40 14.16
C GLU A 262 -2.53 1.89 13.31
N ALA A 263 -2.71 1.78 11.99
CA ALA A 263 -1.62 1.41 11.08
C ALA A 263 -0.43 2.37 11.16
N ALA A 264 -0.67 3.68 11.25
CA ALA A 264 0.38 4.69 11.41
C ALA A 264 1.10 4.54 12.76
N LYS A 265 0.35 4.37 13.85
CA LYS A 265 0.91 4.14 15.20
C LYS A 265 1.73 2.86 15.24
N ARG A 266 1.21 1.79 14.63
CA ARG A 266 1.91 0.50 14.53
C ARG A 266 3.21 0.62 13.75
N ALA A 267 3.21 1.29 12.59
CA ALA A 267 4.41 1.50 11.77
C ALA A 267 5.54 2.18 12.56
N LEU A 268 5.20 3.19 13.38
CA LEU A 268 6.17 3.87 14.24
C LEU A 268 6.66 2.99 15.40
N ALA A 269 5.76 2.21 16.01
CA ALA A 269 6.08 1.33 17.14
C ALA A 269 7.08 0.21 16.78
N ILE A 270 7.09 -0.24 15.53
CA ILE A 270 7.96 -1.32 15.06
C ILE A 270 9.27 -0.84 14.41
N THR A 271 9.61 0.44 14.56
CA THR A 271 10.93 0.98 14.18
C THR A 271 12.02 0.53 15.15
N ALA A 272 13.29 0.73 14.78
CA ALA A 272 14.42 0.54 15.69
C ALA A 272 14.37 1.48 16.91
N LEU A 273 13.65 2.59 16.81
CA LEU A 273 13.40 3.56 17.89
C LEU A 273 12.18 3.20 18.75
N GLY A 274 11.41 2.18 18.34
CA GLY A 274 10.17 1.76 18.97
C GLY A 274 10.36 0.61 19.96
N ASN A 275 9.36 -0.26 20.05
CA ASN A 275 9.30 -1.34 21.04
C ASN A 275 9.50 -2.75 20.47
N ALA A 276 9.46 -2.91 19.15
CA ALA A 276 9.57 -4.21 18.49
C ALA A 276 10.03 -4.05 17.03
N TYR A 277 11.33 -3.85 16.81
CA TYR A 277 11.87 -3.70 15.45
C TYR A 277 11.45 -4.87 14.56
N THR A 278 10.60 -4.58 13.56
CA THR A 278 10.02 -5.60 12.66
C THR A 278 10.19 -5.14 11.21
N PRO A 279 11.37 -5.37 10.60
CA PRO A 279 11.60 -5.15 9.18
C PRO A 279 10.77 -6.10 8.30
N VAL A 280 10.70 -5.83 7.01
CA VAL A 280 9.98 -6.65 6.00
C VAL A 280 10.83 -7.82 5.53
#